data_AF-A0A4Z2EJS8-F1
#
_entry.id   AF-A0A4Z2EJS8-F1
#
_cell.length_a   1.000
_cell.length_b   1.000
_cell.length_c   1.000
_cell.angle_alpha   90.00
_cell.angle_beta   90.00
_cell.angle_gamma   90.00
#
_symmetry.space_group_name_H-M   'P 1'
#
loop_
_entity.id
_entity.type
_entity.pdbx_description
1 polymer ?
#
loop_
_entity_poly.entity_id
_entity_poly.type
_entity_poly.pdbx_seq_one_letter_code
_entity_poly.pdbx_strand_id
1 'polypeptide(L)' 'MSPGVQLKVTLAPCIEGLILLDRLCYLKEQEDLSFSALVQLFDPLLSPRCYAVVGLKSREERNPR' A
#
# COMPACT_ATOMS: atom_id res chain seq x y z
N MET A 1 -23.49 18.63 -11.14
CA MET A 1 -22.59 18.04 -10.13
C MET A 1 -22.31 19.14 -9.09
N SER A 2 -22.65 18.96 -7.81
CA SER A 2 -22.42 20.01 -6.81
C SER A 2 -20.96 20.01 -6.32
N PRO A 3 -20.36 21.17 -6.00
CA PRO A 3 -18.93 21.29 -5.67
C PRO A 3 -18.46 20.40 -4.51
N GLY A 4 -19.33 20.13 -3.54
CA GLY A 4 -19.03 19.30 -2.37
C GLY A 4 -18.85 17.80 -2.67
N VAL A 5 -19.43 17.30 -3.77
CA VAL A 5 -19.26 15.89 -4.18
C VAL A 5 -17.89 15.68 -4.81
N GLN A 6 -17.40 16.66 -5.59
CA GLN A 6 -16.12 16.58 -6.29
C GLN A 6 -14.92 16.60 -5.32
N LEU A 7 -15.00 17.38 -4.23
CA LEU A 7 -13.95 17.40 -3.20
C LEU A 7 -13.83 16.06 -2.46
N LYS A 8 -14.97 15.40 -2.18
CA LYS A 8 -14.99 14.06 -1.57
C LYS A 8 -14.43 12.98 -2.52
N VAL A 9 -14.74 13.08 -3.81
CA VAL A 9 -14.25 12.13 -4.83
C VAL A 9 -12.73 12.23 -5.00
N THR A 10 -12.13 13.41 -4.82
CA THR A 10 -10.67 13.59 -4.91
C THR A 10 -9.95 13.27 -3.60
N LEU A 11 -10.53 13.58 -2.43
CA LEU A 11 -9.85 13.32 -1.14
C LEU A 11 -9.76 11.84 -0.78
N ALA A 12 -10.79 11.05 -1.10
CA ALA A 12 -10.80 9.62 -0.78
C ALA A 12 -9.56 8.87 -1.31
N PRO A 13 -9.19 8.95 -2.61
CA PRO A 13 -8.00 8.28 -3.11
C PRO A 13 -6.69 8.85 -2.56
N CYS A 14 -6.63 10.14 -2.22
CA CYS A 14 -5.47 10.72 -1.54
C CYS A 14 -5.28 10.13 -0.13
N ILE A 15 -6.37 9.99 0.65
CA ILE A 15 -6.32 9.38 1.98
C ILE A 15 -5.92 7.92 1.89
N GLU A 16 -6.51 7.16 0.96
CA GLU A 16 -6.13 5.77 0.70
C GLU A 16 -4.63 5.66 0.34
N GLY A 17 -4.12 6.55 -0.52
CA GLY A 17 -2.70 6.62 -0.86
C GLY A 17 -1.80 6.94 0.33
N LEU A 18 -2.18 7.91 1.16
CA LEU A 18 -1.43 8.26 2.38
C LEU A 18 -1.37 7.09 3.38
N ILE A 19 -2.48 6.37 3.57
CA ILE A 19 -2.52 5.18 4.43
C ILE A 19 -1.59 4.09 3.89
N LEU A 20 -1.58 3.84 2.58
CA LEU A 20 -0.70 2.84 1.96
C LEU A 20 0.78 3.22 2.09
N LEU A 21 1.12 4.51 1.95
CA LEU A 21 2.48 5.01 2.12
C LEU A 21 2.96 4.90 3.57
N ASP A 22 2.11 5.21 4.55
CA ASP A 22 2.39 5.01 5.97
C ASP A 22 2.77 3.55 6.27
N ARG A 23 1.97 2.60 5.77
CA ARG A 23 2.25 1.17 5.93
C ARG A 23 3.52 0.73 5.21
N LEU A 24 3.80 1.27 4.03
CA LEU A 24 5.06 0.98 3.33
C LEU A 24 6.27 1.52 4.10
N CYS A 25 6.17 2.71 4.69
CA CYS A 25 7.23 3.30 5.51
C CYS A 25 7.52 2.41 6.72
N TYR A 26 6.48 1.97 7.45
CA TYR A 26 6.61 1.03 8.56
C TYR A 26 7.35 -0.25 8.15
N LEU A 27 7.01 -0.85 7.00
CA LEU A 27 7.69 -2.06 6.51
C LEU A 27 9.14 -1.80 6.11
N LYS A 28 9.48 -0.61 5.62
CA LYS A 28 10.87 -0.27 5.28
C LYS A 28 11.78 -0.13 6.50
N GLU A 29 11.19 0.17 7.66
CA GLU A 29 11.92 0.26 8.93
C GLU A 29 12.13 -1.10 9.60
N GLN A 30 11.51 -2.18 9.10
CA GLN A 30 11.67 -3.52 9.66
C GLN A 30 12.97 -4.17 9.16
N GLU A 31 13.85 -4.57 10.08
CA GLU A 31 15.12 -5.24 9.76
C GLU A 31 14.92 -6.68 9.25
N ASP A 32 13.78 -7.31 9.56
CA ASP A 32 13.47 -8.68 9.17
C ASP A 32 12.82 -8.79 7.78
N LEU A 33 12.64 -7.67 7.07
CA LEU A 33 12.15 -7.64 5.69
C LEU A 33 13.30 -7.43 4.71
N SER A 34 13.45 -8.38 3.78
CA SER A 34 14.39 -8.26 2.65
C SER A 34 13.92 -7.31 1.55
N PHE A 35 12.61 -7.09 1.46
CA PHE A 35 11.99 -6.26 0.44
C PHE A 35 10.62 -5.77 0.90
N SER A 36 10.27 -4.54 0.54
CA SER A 36 8.91 -4.02 0.67
C SER A 36 8.59 -3.05 -0.47
N ALA A 37 7.36 -3.11 -1.00
CA ALA A 37 6.93 -2.29 -2.12
C ALA A 37 5.41 -2.03 -2.12
N LEU A 38 5.01 -0.99 -2.84
CA LEU A 38 3.64 -0.78 -3.27
C LEU A 38 3.48 -1.37 -4.68
N VAL A 39 2.52 -2.26 -4.87
CA VAL A 39 2.28 -2.96 -6.13
C VAL A 39 0.88 -2.65 -6.63
N GLN A 40 0.77 -2.36 -7.92
CA GLN A 40 -0.52 -2.19 -8.57
C GLN A 40 -1.09 -3.57 -8.94
N LEU A 41 -2.21 -3.95 -8.34
CA LEU A 41 -2.95 -5.20 -8.56
C LEU A 41 -3.90 -5.12 -9.76
N PHE A 42 -4.48 -3.95 -10.01
CA PHE A 42 -5.54 -3.76 -11.02
C PHE A 42 -5.27 -2.53 -11.87
N ASP A 43 -5.92 -2.45 -13.03
CA ASP A 43 -5.97 -1.20 -13.77
C ASP A 43 -6.72 -0.14 -12.94
N PRO A 44 -6.20 1.09 -12.76
CA PRO A 44 -6.86 2.13 -11.97
C PRO A 44 -8.21 2.54 -12.57
N LEU A 45 -8.42 2.28 -13.87
CA LEU A 45 -9.68 2.49 -14.58
C LEU A 45 -10.72 1.43 -14.25
N LEU A 46 -10.29 0.22 -13.86
CA LEU A 46 -11.18 -0.88 -13.45
C LEU A 46 -11.50 -0.83 -11.97
N SER A 47 -10.55 -0.41 -11.14
CA SER A 47 -10.75 -0.19 -9.71
C SER A 47 -9.88 0.96 -9.22
N PRO A 48 -10.47 2.02 -8.63
CA PRO A 48 -9.69 3.10 -8.02
C PRO A 48 -8.83 2.60 -6.84
N ARG A 49 -9.21 1.46 -6.22
CA ARG A 49 -8.41 0.76 -5.21
C ARG A 49 -7.57 -0.31 -5.87
N CYS A 50 -6.49 0.10 -6.52
CA CYS A 50 -5.64 -0.78 -7.31
C CYS A 50 -4.28 -1.09 -6.69
N TYR A 51 -3.92 -0.50 -5.55
CA TYR A 51 -2.60 -0.70 -4.94
C TYR A 51 -2.64 -1.58 -3.69
N ALA A 52 -1.60 -2.38 -3.50
CA ALA A 52 -1.36 -3.19 -2.31
C ALA A 52 0.07 -3.00 -1.81
N VAL A 53 0.25 -3.08 -0.50
CA VAL A 53 1.57 -3.10 0.14
C VAL A 53 2.01 -4.56 0.27
N VAL A 54 3.21 -4.88 -0.21
CA VAL A 54 3.83 -6.20 -0.11
C VAL A 54 5.14 -6.12 0.63
N GLY A 55 5.44 -7.15 1.43
CA GLY A 55 6.72 -7.31 2.13
C GLY A 55 7.21 -8.76 2.03
N LEU A 56 8.51 -8.94 1.80
CA LEU A 56 9.16 -10.25 1.76
C LEU A 56 10.08 -10.38 2.97
N LYS A 57 9.79 -11.35 3.83
CA LYS A 57 10.61 -11.65 5.00
C LYS A 57 11.99 -12.17 4.58
N SER A 58 13.05 -11.64 5.19
CA SER A 58 14.40 -12.15 5.03
C SER A 58 14.45 -13.59 5.51
N ARG A 59 15.07 -14.46 4.72
CA ARG A 59 15.08 -15.91 4.93
C ARG A 59 16.18 -16.27 5.93
N GLU A 60 16.10 -15.78 7.17
CA GLU A 60 16.91 -16.32 8.26
C GLU A 60 16.16 -17.47 8.95
N GLU A 61 16.70 -18.67 8.69
CA GLU A 61 16.53 -19.93 9.41
C GLU A 61 15.14 -20.24 9.97
N ARG A 62 14.28 -20.81 9.11
CA ARG A 62 13.39 -21.88 9.58
C ARG A 62 14.28 -23.06 9.97
N ASN A 63 14.90 -23.01 11.14
CA ASN A 63 15.47 -24.18 11.79
C ASN A 63 14.29 -24.92 12.45
N PRO A 64 13.81 -26.05 11.91
CA PRO A 64 12.79 -26.84 12.59
C PRO A 64 13.51 -27.56 13.74
N ARG A 65 13.48 -26.97 14.94
CA ARG A 65 13.74 -27.72 16.18
C ARG A 65 12.55 -28.61 16.48
#